data_AF-A0A9P3AUD2-F1
#
_entry.id   AF-A0A9P3AUD2-F1
#
_cell.length_a   1.000
_cell.length_b   1.000
_cell.length_c   1.000
_cell.angle_alpha   90.00
_cell.angle_beta   90.00
_cell.angle_gamma   90.00
#
_symmetry.space_group_name_H-M   'P 1'
#
loop_
_entity.id
_entity.type
_entity.pdbx_description
1 polymer ?
#
loop_
_entity_poly.entity_id
_entity_poly.type
_entity_poly.pdbx_seq_one_letter_code
_entity_poly.pdbx_strand_id
1 'polypeptide(L)'
;MSISGKTLKMPRNNKKSDYSKSKALNSLTDLLSKLKTKYIVLSYNNTYHANSEASNNKIKFEQLQDILSKLGKLKIYDYDHKFFNSGKTFFNGHKEFVFICKVP
;
A
#
# COMPACT_ATOMS: atom_id res chain seq x y z
N MET A 1 -31.58 -1.80 11.89
CA MET A 1 -30.65 -1.79 10.74
C MET A 1 -31.49 -1.57 9.49
N SER A 2 -31.47 -0.36 8.92
CA SER A 2 -32.42 0.03 7.86
C SER A 2 -31.74 -0.01 6.49
N ILE A 3 -32.33 -0.80 5.60
CA ILE A 3 -31.98 -1.00 4.19
C ILE A 3 -32.84 -0.05 3.36
N SER A 4 -32.28 0.60 2.34
CA SER A 4 -33.04 1.48 1.45
C SER A 4 -32.63 1.32 -0.02
N GLY A 5 -33.63 1.23 -0.90
CA GLY A 5 -33.51 1.03 -2.35
C GLY A 5 -34.07 -0.31 -2.85
N LYS A 6 -34.62 -0.33 -4.08
CA LYS A 6 -35.29 -1.47 -4.74
C LYS A 6 -34.40 -2.73 -4.92
N THR A 7 -33.12 -2.66 -4.53
CA THR A 7 -32.11 -3.72 -4.62
C THR A 7 -31.51 -4.11 -3.26
N LEU A 8 -32.03 -3.62 -2.12
CA LEU A 8 -31.59 -4.03 -0.76
C LEU A 8 -30.07 -3.98 -0.51
N LYS A 9 -29.33 -3.14 -1.25
CA LYS A 9 -27.87 -3.04 -1.09
C LYS A 9 -27.53 -2.31 0.20
N MET A 10 -26.61 -2.88 0.98
CA MET A 10 -26.06 -2.21 2.16
C MET A 10 -25.50 -0.83 1.80
N PRO A 11 -25.81 0.23 2.58
CA PRO A 11 -25.18 1.53 2.41
C PRO A 11 -23.67 1.39 2.61
N ARG A 12 -22.89 1.74 1.57
CA ARG A 12 -21.43 1.61 1.54
C ARG A 12 -20.67 2.83 2.06
N ASN A 13 -21.38 3.86 2.52
CA ASN A 13 -20.81 5.17 2.87
C ASN A 13 -19.75 5.08 3.98
N ASN A 14 -19.95 4.19 4.97
CA ASN A 14 -19.04 4.01 6.10
C ASN A 14 -17.94 2.95 5.91
N LYS A 15 -17.84 2.28 4.76
CA LYS A 15 -16.90 1.15 4.56
C LYS A 15 -15.56 1.52 3.93
N LYS A 16 -15.26 2.81 3.74
CA LYS A 16 -14.00 3.24 3.13
C LYS A 16 -13.06 3.78 4.21
N SER A 17 -12.05 2.97 4.58
CA SER A 17 -10.93 3.42 5.41
C SER A 17 -10.19 4.58 4.72
N ASP A 18 -9.63 5.49 5.50
CA ASP A 18 -8.85 6.61 4.95
C ASP A 18 -7.57 6.13 4.23
N TYR A 19 -7.11 4.93 4.55
CA TYR A 19 -6.04 4.22 3.83
C TYR A 19 -6.41 3.88 2.37
N SER A 20 -7.70 3.78 2.04
CA SER A 20 -8.17 3.52 0.67
C SER A 20 -8.47 4.80 -0.12
N LYS A 21 -8.31 5.97 0.51
CA LYS A 21 -8.58 7.29 -0.11
C LYS A 21 -7.26 7.96 -0.50
N SER A 22 -7.31 9.14 -1.11
CA SER A 22 -6.10 9.93 -1.45
C SER A 22 -5.28 10.35 -0.22
N LYS A 23 -5.83 10.15 0.99
CA LYS A 23 -5.17 10.39 2.27
C LYS A 23 -4.31 9.22 2.76
N ALA A 24 -4.20 8.13 1.98
CA ALA A 24 -3.45 6.93 2.36
C ALA A 24 -2.02 7.23 2.84
N LEU A 25 -1.33 8.13 2.12
CA LEU A 25 0.02 8.56 2.48
C LEU A 25 0.05 9.22 3.86
N ASN A 26 -0.82 10.20 4.10
CA ASN A 26 -0.87 10.94 5.36
C ASN A 26 -1.24 10.03 6.54
N SER A 27 -2.19 9.11 6.35
CA SER A 27 -2.56 8.13 7.37
C SER A 27 -1.39 7.19 7.70
N LEU A 28 -0.60 6.79 6.70
CA LEU A 28 0.59 5.97 6.91
C LEU A 28 1.69 6.74 7.65
N THR A 29 1.96 8.00 7.26
CA THR A 29 2.92 8.86 7.97
C THR A 29 2.53 9.08 9.42
N ASP A 30 1.26 9.38 9.69
CA ASP A 30 0.75 9.56 11.06
C ASP A 30 0.92 8.30 11.90
N LEU A 31 0.59 7.14 11.33
CA LEU A 31 0.76 5.85 11.98
C LEU A 31 2.24 5.61 12.34
N LEU A 32 3.13 5.75 11.36
CA LEU A 32 4.56 5.52 11.57
C LEU A 32 5.18 6.51 12.57
N SER A 33 4.74 7.78 12.57
CA SER A 33 5.22 8.80 13.52
C SER A 33 4.80 8.53 14.96
N LYS A 34 3.66 7.85 15.17
CA LYS A 34 3.15 7.50 16.51
C LYS A 34 3.66 6.15 17.01
N LEU A 35 4.19 5.31 16.12
CA LEU A 35 4.70 3.99 16.47
C LEU A 35 6.00 4.11 17.29
N LYS A 36 5.99 3.58 18.52
CA LYS A 36 7.20 3.41 19.33
C LYS A 36 7.81 2.04 19.06
N THR A 37 8.64 1.94 18.03
CA THR A 37 9.31 0.68 17.64
C THR A 37 10.76 0.91 17.29
N LYS A 38 11.59 -0.15 17.35
CA LYS A 38 13.00 -0.09 16.93
C LYS A 38 13.19 -0.42 15.45
N TYR A 39 12.28 -1.22 14.89
CA TYR A 39 12.37 -1.69 13.52
C TYR A 39 10.98 -1.66 12.87
N ILE A 40 10.93 -1.09 11.66
CA ILE A 40 9.76 -1.10 10.79
C ILE A 40 10.15 -1.91 9.55
N VAL A 41 9.37 -2.92 9.22
CA VAL A 41 9.53 -3.71 8.00
C VAL A 41 8.29 -3.53 7.14
N LEU A 42 8.47 -3.13 5.89
CA LEU A 42 7.38 -2.86 4.96
C LEU A 42 7.67 -3.51 3.61
N SER A 43 6.77 -4.38 3.15
CA SER A 43 6.81 -4.98 1.82
C SER A 43 5.99 -4.16 0.83
N TYR A 44 6.54 -3.94 -0.36
CA TYR A 44 5.93 -3.17 -1.43
C TYR A 44 6.14 -3.88 -2.76
N ASN A 45 5.09 -4.05 -3.56
CA ASN A 45 5.21 -4.65 -4.89
C ASN A 45 5.04 -3.61 -6.00
N ASN A 46 5.73 -3.81 -7.11
CA ASN A 46 5.71 -2.90 -8.26
C ASN A 46 4.51 -3.11 -9.20
N THR A 47 3.36 -3.56 -8.71
CA THR A 47 2.15 -3.77 -9.54
C THR A 47 1.47 -2.44 -9.85
N TYR A 48 2.15 -1.58 -10.61
CA TYR A 48 1.64 -0.27 -11.05
C TYR A 48 0.64 -0.37 -12.20
N HIS A 49 0.72 -1.43 -13.01
CA HIS A 49 -0.22 -1.67 -14.12
C HIS A 49 -1.27 -2.72 -13.76
N ALA A 50 -2.03 -2.49 -12.68
CA ALA A 50 -3.35 -3.11 -12.60
C ALA A 50 -4.25 -2.35 -13.59
N ASN A 51 -4.85 -3.05 -14.55
CA ASN A 51 -5.79 -2.52 -15.56
C ASN A 51 -7.11 -1.97 -14.94
N SER A 52 -7.08 -1.45 -13.72
CA SER A 52 -8.24 -0.97 -12.98
C SER A 52 -7.81 0.14 -12.02
N GLU A 53 -8.44 1.32 -12.16
CA GLU A 53 -8.20 2.51 -11.31
C GLU A 53 -8.40 2.24 -9.80
N ALA A 54 -9.14 1.18 -9.46
CA ALA A 54 -9.39 0.74 -8.09
C ALA A 54 -8.20 0.02 -7.42
N SER A 55 -7.25 -0.50 -8.21
CA SER A 55 -6.08 -1.25 -7.75
C SER A 55 -4.77 -0.49 -7.94
N ASN A 56 -4.83 0.75 -8.43
CA ASN A 56 -3.65 1.57 -8.57
C ASN A 56 -3.10 1.91 -7.18
N ASN A 57 -1.83 1.60 -6.94
CA ASN A 57 -1.20 1.84 -5.65
C ASN A 57 -1.08 3.35 -5.44
N LYS A 58 -1.87 3.92 -4.52
CA LYS A 58 -1.91 5.36 -4.28
C LYS A 58 -0.64 5.90 -3.65
N ILE A 59 0.18 5.03 -3.08
CA ILE A 59 1.46 5.36 -2.46
C ILE A 59 2.56 4.93 -3.41
N LYS A 60 3.34 5.91 -3.89
CA LYS A 60 4.47 5.65 -4.77
C LYS A 60 5.68 5.17 -3.96
N PHE A 61 6.53 4.37 -4.59
CA PHE A 61 7.81 3.92 -4.04
C PHE A 61 8.65 5.07 -3.46
N GLU A 62 8.79 6.17 -4.21
CA GLU A 62 9.57 7.35 -3.78
C GLU A 62 9.00 8.00 -2.51
N GLN A 63 7.66 8.01 -2.37
CA GLN A 63 7.01 8.57 -1.20
C GLN A 63 7.22 7.70 0.05
N LEU A 64 7.22 6.37 -0.11
CA LEU A 64 7.56 5.43 0.95
C LEU A 64 9.02 5.59 1.39
N GLN A 65 9.93 5.72 0.43
CA GLN A 65 11.34 5.96 0.70
C GLN A 65 11.55 7.26 1.49
N ASP A 66 10.89 8.36 1.08
CA ASP A 66 10.97 9.65 1.78
C ASP A 66 10.46 9.56 3.23
N ILE A 67 9.29 8.95 3.46
CA ILE A 67 8.72 8.82 4.80
C ILE A 67 9.61 7.97 5.71
N LEU A 68 10.05 6.80 5.24
CA LEU A 68 10.85 5.89 6.04
C LEU A 68 12.25 6.45 6.30
N SER A 69 12.84 7.16 5.34
CA SER A 69 14.14 7.80 5.53
C SER A 69 14.11 8.95 6.55
N LYS A 70 12.96 9.59 6.75
CA LYS A 70 12.78 10.62 7.80
C LYS A 70 12.66 10.03 9.21
N LEU A 71 12.17 8.79 9.32
CA LEU A 71 11.96 8.12 10.60
C LEU A 71 13.25 7.50 11.16
N GLY A 72 14.23 7.19 10.31
CA GLY A 72 15.49 6.61 10.75
C GLY A 72 16.33 6.03 9.64
N LYS A 73 17.16 5.03 9.98
CA LYS A 73 18.09 4.41 9.04
C LYS A 73 17.36 3.40 8.16
N LEU A 74 17.13 3.77 6.91
CA LEU A 74 16.46 2.94 5.90
C LEU A 74 17.45 2.02 5.17
N LYS A 75 17.05 0.76 4.98
CA LYS A 75 17.64 -0.20 4.04
C LYS A 75 16.53 -0.74 3.12
N ILE A 76 16.83 -0.86 1.84
CA ILE A 76 15.88 -1.35 0.84
C ILE A 76 16.50 -2.59 0.20
N TYR A 77 15.71 -3.65 0.09
CA TYR A 77 16.06 -4.86 -0.65
C TYR A 77 15.04 -5.04 -1.77
N ASP A 78 15.49 -5.41 -2.96
CA ASP A 78 14.62 -5.84 -4.04
C ASP A 78 14.80 -7.33 -4.31
N TYR A 79 13.69 -7.99 -4.65
CA TYR A 79 13.65 -9.38 -5.03
C TYR A 79 12.82 -9.52 -6.30
N ASP A 80 13.39 -10.16 -7.31
CA ASP A 80 12.66 -10.54 -8.51
C ASP A 80 11.72 -11.70 -8.16
N HIS A 81 10.41 -11.43 -8.22
CA HIS A 81 9.39 -12.42 -7.87
C HIS A 81 8.50 -12.70 -9.07
N LYS A 82 8.17 -13.97 -9.29
CA LYS A 82 7.27 -14.36 -10.38
C LYS A 82 5.87 -13.81 -10.11
N PHE A 83 5.31 -13.10 -11.08
CA PHE A 83 3.93 -12.61 -11.00
C PHE A 83 2.94 -13.79 -10.94
N PHE A 84 1.94 -13.70 -10.06
CA PHE A 84 0.85 -14.68 -10.02
C PHE A 84 -0.08 -14.46 -11.22
N ASN A 85 -0.01 -15.35 -12.22
CA ASN A 85 -0.86 -15.29 -13.41
C ASN A 85 -1.97 -16.37 -13.35
N SER A 86 -3.13 -16.06 -13.94
CA SER A 86 -4.23 -17.02 -14.19
C SER A 86 -4.30 -17.36 -15.69
N GLY A 87 -3.14 -17.38 -16.37
CA GLY A 87 -2.99 -17.80 -17.77
C GLY A 87 -3.34 -16.78 -18.87
N LYS A 88 -3.87 -15.58 -18.56
CA LYS A 88 -4.29 -14.60 -19.59
C LYS A 88 -3.53 -13.26 -19.62
N THR A 89 -2.55 -13.06 -18.76
CA THR A 89 -1.81 -11.78 -18.68
C THR A 89 -0.31 -12.03 -18.50
N PHE A 90 0.48 -11.44 -19.40
CA PHE A 90 1.93 -11.37 -19.29
C PHE A 90 2.29 -10.07 -18.57
N PHE A 91 2.70 -10.17 -17.31
CA PHE A 91 3.30 -9.06 -16.57
C PHE A 91 4.79 -9.33 -16.42
N ASN A 92 5.60 -8.60 -17.20
CA ASN A 92 7.06 -8.74 -17.18
C ASN A 92 7.66 -7.75 -16.17
N GLY A 93 8.57 -8.18 -15.31
CA GLY A 93 9.28 -7.31 -14.36
C GLY A 93 8.58 -7.06 -13.02
N HIS A 94 7.89 -8.06 -12.47
CA HIS A 94 7.36 -7.97 -11.10
C HIS A 94 8.49 -8.03 -10.08
N LYS A 95 8.68 -6.92 -9.36
CA LYS A 95 9.63 -6.81 -8.27
C LYS A 95 8.90 -6.60 -6.95
N GLU A 96 9.37 -7.32 -5.94
CA GLU A 96 9.01 -7.08 -4.55
C GLU A 96 10.14 -6.32 -3.87
N PHE A 97 9.78 -5.27 -3.17
CA PHE A 97 10.69 -4.44 -2.40
C PHE A 97 10.39 -4.62 -0.92
N VAL A 98 11.43 -4.79 -0.13
CA VAL A 98 11.36 -4.84 1.33
C VAL A 98 12.13 -3.65 1.89
N PHE A 99 11.40 -2.75 2.53
CA PHE A 99 11.96 -1.63 3.27
C PHE A 99 12.14 -2.04 4.73
N ILE A 100 13.36 -1.88 5.24
CA ILE A 100 13.71 -2.09 6.64
C ILE A 100 14.21 -0.76 7.20
N CYS A 101 13.42 -0.13 8.05
CA CYS A 101 13.79 1.11 8.73
C CYS A 101 14.11 0.82 10.20
N LYS A 102 15.33 1.17 10.61
CA LYS A 102 15.72 1.17 12.02
C LYS A 102 15.46 2.56 12.59
N VAL A 103 14.47 2.65 13.47
CA VAL A 103 14.10 3.88 14.19
C VAL A 103 15.05 4.03 15.39
N PRO A 104 15.67 5.21 15.58
CA PRO A 104 16.63 5.46 16.66
C PRO A 104 16.00 5.39 18.06
#